data_AF-A0A847YHG1-F1
#
_entry.id   AF-A0A847YHG1-F1
#
_cell.length_a   1.000
_cell.length_b   1.000
_cell.length_c   1.000
_cell.angle_alpha   90.00
_cell.angle_beta   90.00
_cell.angle_gamma   90.00
#
_symmetry.space_group_name_H-M   'P 1'
#
loop_
_entity.id
_entity.type
_entity.pdbx_description
1 polymer ?
#
loop_
_entity_poly.entity_id
_entity_poly.type
_entity_poly.pdbx_seq_one_letter_code
_entity_poly.pdbx_strand_id
1 'polypeptide(L)'
;TAPEAGEYRVQARFLAIDRQTTTSVHVLAGDRSVFEGKLRLDGAGADVAYEGTLALQAGATLDFAVGYGNGSHICDSTGLEARIRGPDGRLHDAARDFDPEKNPSGAWSYGWLRPGDRPDPAAFSLYDSAVQPREDGPRLLDLGNPEARQWLTDHIDRLLTEQGIDLYREDFNIQPLPFWRAADAPDRQGITENRYVTGHLAHWDELRRRHPDMLIDSCASGGRRNDLETMRRAVPLWRSDYAYEPIGHQGMTYGLSFWLPYHGTGTVACAAAPYYGAGPTPVEPYAFWSNVAPSLSCGVDIRVKDLDYDALRRLYRRFREVSPCFYGDYYPLTPYSLEKNVWIAWQFDLPEEGRGLIQAFRRDSAPGESPTFRPQGLVPAAAYALTQADSDWRYTATGQELMEKGFTLTLEQAPAAAVILYERRDPGTPSP
;
A
#
# COMPACT_ATOMS: atom_id res chain seq x y z
N THR A 1 -14.63 23.80 -21.42
CA THR A 1 -14.51 25.26 -21.61
C THR A 1 -15.41 25.73 -22.73
N ALA A 2 -16.16 26.81 -22.53
CA ALA A 2 -17.05 27.39 -23.52
C ALA A 2 -16.25 27.94 -24.72
N PRO A 3 -16.46 27.44 -25.96
CA PRO A 3 -15.73 27.90 -27.14
C PRO A 3 -16.15 29.32 -27.58
N GLU A 4 -17.40 29.70 -27.30
CA GLU A 4 -17.97 31.01 -27.65
C GLU A 4 -18.89 31.54 -26.52
N ALA A 5 -19.19 32.83 -26.56
CA ALA A 5 -20.13 33.42 -25.62
C ALA A 5 -21.58 33.12 -26.02
N GLY A 6 -22.43 32.77 -25.07
CA GLY A 6 -23.86 32.55 -25.33
C GLY A 6 -24.55 31.70 -24.26
N GLU A 7 -25.77 31.26 -24.56
CA GLU A 7 -26.55 30.39 -23.67
C GLU A 7 -26.22 28.92 -23.89
N TYR A 8 -25.87 28.24 -22.79
CA TYR A 8 -25.60 26.81 -22.75
C TYR A 8 -26.69 26.13 -21.95
N ARG A 9 -27.41 25.18 -22.57
CA ARG A 9 -28.37 24.33 -21.85
C ARG A 9 -27.62 23.14 -21.27
N VAL A 10 -27.65 22.99 -19.96
CA VAL A 10 -26.93 21.99 -19.19
C VAL A 10 -27.92 21.04 -18.54
N GLN A 11 -27.68 19.75 -18.72
CA GLN A 11 -28.32 18.67 -17.99
C GLN A 11 -27.22 17.83 -17.35
N ALA A 12 -27.29 17.62 -16.04
CA ALA A 12 -26.35 16.78 -15.32
C ALA A 12 -27.07 15.92 -14.30
N ARG A 13 -26.61 14.68 -14.15
CA ARG A 13 -27.09 13.76 -13.12
C ARG A 13 -25.90 13.09 -12.47
N PHE A 14 -25.90 13.13 -11.14
CA PHE A 14 -24.92 12.43 -10.32
C PHE A 14 -25.59 11.21 -9.69
N LEU A 15 -24.88 10.08 -9.68
CA LEU A 15 -25.39 8.78 -9.27
C LEU A 15 -24.49 8.15 -8.22
N ALA A 16 -25.04 7.70 -7.10
CA ALA A 16 -24.36 6.81 -6.17
C ALA A 16 -24.30 5.40 -6.76
N ILE A 17 -23.19 5.06 -7.41
CA ILE A 17 -23.00 3.77 -8.09
C ILE A 17 -22.74 2.65 -7.08
N ASP A 18 -22.05 2.97 -5.98
CA ASP A 18 -21.71 1.99 -4.96
C ASP A 18 -22.67 2.05 -3.76
N ARG A 19 -22.67 1.03 -2.91
CA ARG A 19 -23.55 0.92 -1.73
C ARG A 19 -23.24 1.94 -0.64
N GLN A 20 -21.99 2.38 -0.54
CA GLN A 20 -21.56 3.29 0.52
C GLN A 20 -21.27 4.71 0.02
N THR A 21 -21.68 5.04 -1.22
CA THR A 21 -21.42 6.37 -1.75
C THR A 21 -22.12 7.45 -0.95
N THR A 22 -21.35 8.36 -0.35
CA THR A 22 -21.88 9.50 0.42
C THR A 22 -21.05 10.74 0.11
N THR A 23 -21.55 11.65 -0.72
CA THR A 23 -20.77 12.83 -1.12
C THR A 23 -21.64 14.04 -1.48
N SER A 24 -21.07 15.24 -1.40
CA SER A 24 -21.61 16.41 -2.08
C SER A 24 -21.16 16.44 -3.54
N VAL A 25 -21.99 17.00 -4.39
CA VAL A 25 -21.72 17.18 -5.83
C VAL A 25 -22.12 18.58 -6.24
N HIS A 26 -21.38 19.16 -7.19
CA HIS A 26 -21.60 20.53 -7.62
C HIS A 26 -21.50 20.66 -9.13
N VAL A 27 -22.31 21.58 -9.68
CA VAL A 27 -22.07 22.15 -11.02
C VAL A 27 -21.55 23.56 -10.81
N LEU A 28 -20.39 23.86 -11.38
CA LEU A 28 -19.69 25.13 -11.21
C LEU A 28 -19.58 25.84 -12.55
N ALA A 29 -20.01 27.09 -12.64
CA ALA A 29 -19.75 27.96 -13.78
C ALA A 29 -18.64 28.95 -13.40
N GLY A 30 -17.42 28.68 -13.83
CA GLY A 30 -16.22 29.32 -13.28
C GLY A 30 -16.04 28.96 -11.81
N ASP A 31 -16.00 29.97 -10.93
CA ASP A 31 -15.87 29.80 -9.47
C ASP A 31 -17.21 29.74 -8.74
N ARG A 32 -18.32 29.97 -9.44
CA ARG A 32 -19.65 30.01 -8.82
C ARG A 32 -20.33 28.65 -8.93
N SER A 33 -20.69 28.08 -7.77
CA SER A 33 -21.63 26.95 -7.73
C SER A 33 -23.01 27.40 -8.18
N VAL A 34 -23.48 26.82 -9.29
CA VAL A 34 -24.83 27.02 -9.82
C VAL A 34 -25.78 25.90 -9.40
N PHE A 35 -25.23 24.83 -8.83
CA PHE A 35 -25.94 23.71 -8.27
C PHE A 35 -25.10 23.03 -7.20
N GLU A 36 -25.76 22.67 -6.10
CA GLU A 36 -25.25 21.81 -5.03
C GLU A 36 -26.24 20.68 -4.80
N GLY A 37 -25.73 19.46 -4.74
CA GLY A 37 -26.49 18.24 -4.48
C GLY A 37 -25.78 17.35 -3.48
N LYS A 38 -26.55 16.44 -2.89
CA LYS A 38 -26.07 15.45 -1.92
C LYS A 38 -26.48 14.06 -2.36
N LEU A 39 -25.55 13.10 -2.28
CA LEU A 39 -25.82 11.69 -2.51
C LEU A 39 -25.77 10.95 -1.17
N ARG A 40 -26.88 10.31 -0.78
CA ARG A 40 -27.04 9.52 0.46
C ARG A 40 -26.55 10.18 1.75
N LEU A 41 -26.55 11.50 1.80
CA LEU A 41 -26.27 12.32 2.97
C LEU A 41 -27.54 13.02 3.44
N ASP A 42 -27.73 13.18 4.75
CA ASP A 42 -28.88 13.90 5.34
C ASP A 42 -30.26 13.42 4.85
N GLY A 43 -30.39 12.11 4.54
CA GLY A 43 -31.61 11.53 3.99
C GLY A 43 -31.80 11.73 2.49
N ALA A 44 -30.81 12.28 1.77
CA ALA A 44 -30.82 12.41 0.33
C ALA A 44 -30.80 11.05 -0.38
N GLY A 45 -31.34 11.01 -1.60
CA GLY A 45 -31.41 9.82 -2.43
C GLY A 45 -30.06 9.35 -2.98
N ALA A 46 -30.12 8.27 -3.76
CA ALA A 46 -28.96 7.72 -4.47
C ALA A 46 -28.63 8.49 -5.77
N ASP A 47 -29.39 9.53 -6.11
CA ASP A 47 -29.13 10.36 -7.27
C ASP A 47 -29.63 11.78 -7.08
N VAL A 48 -29.03 12.71 -7.82
CA VAL A 48 -29.44 14.10 -7.87
C VAL A 48 -29.17 14.67 -9.26
N ALA A 49 -30.05 15.54 -9.76
CA ALA A 49 -29.96 16.09 -11.11
C ALA A 49 -30.07 17.61 -11.13
N TYR A 50 -29.37 18.22 -12.08
CA TYR A 50 -29.41 19.62 -12.42
C TYR A 50 -29.86 19.77 -13.88
N GLU A 51 -30.82 20.66 -14.13
CA GLU A 51 -31.16 21.13 -15.47
C GLU A 51 -31.29 22.65 -15.44
N GLY A 52 -30.59 23.34 -16.34
CA GLY A 52 -30.62 24.79 -16.41
C GLY A 52 -29.98 25.36 -17.67
N THR A 53 -30.21 26.64 -17.90
CA THR A 53 -29.54 27.41 -18.96
C THR A 53 -28.58 28.39 -18.31
N LEU A 54 -27.33 28.41 -18.78
CA LEU A 54 -26.28 29.26 -18.26
C LEU A 54 -25.73 30.16 -19.37
N ALA A 55 -25.70 31.47 -19.13
CA ALA A 55 -24.98 32.41 -19.99
C ALA A 55 -23.49 32.35 -19.66
N LEU A 56 -22.67 31.85 -20.59
CA LEU A 56 -21.21 31.73 -20.42
C LEU A 56 -20.49 32.64 -21.41
N GLN A 57 -19.37 33.21 -20.98
CA GLN A 57 -18.43 33.91 -21.87
C GLN A 57 -17.49 32.90 -22.54
N ALA A 58 -16.95 33.25 -23.70
CA ALA A 58 -15.91 32.45 -24.34
C ALA A 58 -14.72 32.28 -23.38
N GLY A 59 -14.23 31.05 -23.22
CA GLY A 59 -13.17 30.70 -22.27
C GLY A 59 -13.63 30.37 -20.85
N ALA A 60 -14.91 30.53 -20.50
CA ALA A 60 -15.42 30.12 -19.19
C ALA A 60 -15.45 28.59 -19.03
N THR A 61 -15.19 28.08 -17.82
CA THR A 61 -15.29 26.65 -17.51
C THR A 61 -16.65 26.31 -16.93
N LEU A 62 -17.09 25.08 -17.19
CA LEU A 62 -18.23 24.45 -16.55
C LEU A 62 -17.71 23.13 -15.98
N ASP A 63 -17.65 23.03 -14.65
CA ASP A 63 -17.03 21.92 -13.94
C ASP A 63 -18.09 21.12 -13.18
N PHE A 64 -17.97 19.79 -13.23
CA PHE A 64 -18.83 18.85 -12.51
C PHE A 64 -18.00 18.20 -11.41
N ALA A 65 -18.13 18.73 -10.20
CA ALA A 65 -17.25 18.38 -9.09
C ALA A 65 -17.91 17.39 -8.14
N VAL A 66 -17.12 16.44 -7.64
CA VAL A 66 -17.50 15.47 -6.62
C VAL A 66 -16.61 15.69 -5.40
N GLY A 67 -17.23 15.82 -4.22
CA GLY A 67 -16.52 15.98 -2.95
C GLY A 67 -15.74 14.73 -2.51
N TYR A 68 -15.03 14.86 -1.40
CA TYR A 68 -14.22 13.75 -0.83
C TYR A 68 -15.08 12.62 -0.24
N GLY A 69 -16.37 12.89 -0.05
CA GLY A 69 -17.35 11.91 0.36
C GLY A 69 -17.14 11.33 1.75
N ASN A 70 -17.08 10.00 1.85
CA ASN A 70 -16.94 9.27 3.12
C ASN A 70 -15.53 9.34 3.74
N GLY A 71 -14.62 10.10 3.13
CA GLY A 71 -13.27 10.31 3.64
C GLY A 71 -12.30 9.15 3.40
N SER A 72 -12.69 8.12 2.64
CA SER A 72 -11.86 6.93 2.42
C SER A 72 -11.74 6.50 0.95
N HIS A 73 -12.56 7.05 0.04
CA HIS A 73 -12.73 6.58 -1.35
C HIS A 73 -13.16 5.11 -1.50
N ILE A 74 -13.30 4.35 -0.40
CA ILE A 74 -13.69 2.94 -0.39
C ILE A 74 -15.19 2.89 -0.64
N CYS A 75 -15.58 2.12 -1.65
CA CYS A 75 -16.98 1.91 -2.05
C CYS A 75 -17.79 3.22 -2.18
N ASP A 76 -17.16 4.28 -2.71
CA ASP A 76 -17.71 5.65 -2.79
C ASP A 76 -17.81 6.16 -4.23
N SER A 77 -18.04 5.25 -5.19
CA SER A 77 -18.05 5.60 -6.61
C SER A 77 -19.28 6.45 -6.95
N THR A 78 -19.03 7.60 -7.59
CA THR A 78 -20.06 8.53 -8.08
C THR A 78 -20.04 8.56 -9.60
N GLY A 79 -21.17 8.24 -10.23
CA GLY A 79 -21.38 8.38 -11.66
C GLY A 79 -21.77 9.79 -12.05
N LEU A 80 -21.39 10.20 -13.25
CA LEU A 80 -21.79 11.46 -13.87
C LEU A 80 -22.38 11.19 -15.26
N GLU A 81 -23.61 11.65 -15.48
CA GLU A 81 -24.19 11.85 -16.81
C GLU A 81 -24.26 13.36 -17.04
N ALA A 82 -23.65 13.87 -18.12
CA ALA A 82 -23.70 15.31 -18.43
C ALA A 82 -23.92 15.55 -19.92
N ARG A 83 -24.88 16.42 -20.23
CA ARG A 83 -25.22 16.86 -21.58
C ARG A 83 -25.26 18.38 -21.63
N ILE A 84 -24.50 18.95 -22.56
CA ILE A 84 -24.39 20.40 -22.74
C ILE A 84 -24.71 20.74 -24.18
N ARG A 85 -25.72 21.58 -24.41
CA ARG A 85 -26.02 22.13 -25.73
C ARG A 85 -25.55 23.57 -25.80
N GLY A 86 -24.62 23.86 -26.72
CA GLY A 86 -24.09 25.20 -26.95
C GLY A 86 -24.98 26.08 -27.82
N PRO A 87 -24.62 27.38 -27.96
CA PRO A 87 -25.35 28.35 -28.78
C PRO A 87 -25.42 27.97 -30.27
N ASP A 88 -24.36 27.36 -30.80
CA ASP A 88 -24.27 26.76 -32.13
C ASP A 88 -25.21 25.54 -32.33
N GLY A 89 -25.90 25.11 -31.28
CA GLY A 89 -26.78 23.95 -31.27
C GLY A 89 -26.06 22.62 -31.11
N ARG A 90 -24.72 22.61 -31.01
CA ARG A 90 -23.91 21.40 -30.84
C ARG A 90 -24.18 20.79 -29.47
N LEU A 91 -24.28 19.46 -29.42
CA LEU A 91 -24.45 18.68 -28.20
C LEU A 91 -23.11 18.03 -27.82
N HIS A 92 -22.71 18.24 -26.58
CA HIS A 92 -21.63 17.54 -25.89
C HIS A 92 -22.25 16.59 -24.88
N ASP A 93 -21.90 15.31 -24.93
CA ASP A 93 -22.44 14.27 -24.04
C ASP A 93 -21.29 13.51 -23.41
N ALA A 94 -21.10 13.66 -22.10
CA ALA A 94 -19.98 13.09 -21.38
C ALA A 94 -19.93 11.56 -21.51
N ALA A 95 -21.07 10.88 -21.47
CA ALA A 95 -21.11 9.41 -21.53
C ALA A 95 -20.71 8.88 -22.90
N ARG A 96 -20.99 9.64 -23.97
CA ARG A 96 -20.62 9.28 -25.34
C ARG A 96 -19.21 9.73 -25.72
N ASP A 97 -18.82 10.91 -25.26
CA ASP A 97 -17.61 11.60 -25.71
C ASP A 97 -16.37 11.25 -24.86
N PHE A 98 -16.55 10.58 -23.72
CA PHE A 98 -15.46 10.16 -22.84
C PHE A 98 -14.92 8.77 -23.23
N ASP A 99 -13.59 8.68 -23.37
CA ASP A 99 -12.86 7.45 -23.67
C ASP A 99 -12.02 7.05 -22.43
N PRO A 100 -12.23 5.86 -21.85
CA PRO A 100 -11.50 5.42 -20.65
C PRO A 100 -10.01 5.13 -20.91
N GLU A 101 -9.59 5.00 -22.17
CA GLU A 101 -8.21 4.69 -22.58
C GLU A 101 -7.46 5.92 -23.14
N LYS A 102 -8.17 6.94 -23.64
CA LYS A 102 -7.58 8.10 -24.36
C LYS A 102 -7.82 9.45 -23.71
N ASN A 103 -7.94 9.45 -22.39
CA ASN A 103 -8.51 10.55 -21.66
C ASN A 103 -7.67 11.85 -21.66
N PRO A 104 -8.24 13.02 -22.00
CA PRO A 104 -9.20 13.24 -23.09
C PRO A 104 -8.61 14.12 -24.20
N SER A 105 -8.76 13.68 -25.46
CA SER A 105 -8.69 14.55 -26.64
C SER A 105 -10.11 14.98 -27.05
N GLY A 106 -10.57 16.16 -26.62
CA GLY A 106 -11.94 16.62 -26.93
C GLY A 106 -12.44 17.82 -26.12
N ALA A 107 -13.76 17.93 -25.97
CA ALA A 107 -14.42 19.03 -25.23
C ALA A 107 -14.46 18.83 -23.71
N TRP A 108 -14.07 17.65 -23.22
CA TRP A 108 -14.06 17.25 -21.82
C TRP A 108 -12.63 17.17 -21.29
N SER A 109 -12.45 17.46 -20.01
CA SER A 109 -11.21 17.29 -19.24
C SER A 109 -11.58 16.81 -17.84
N TYR A 110 -10.72 16.01 -17.22
CA TYR A 110 -10.91 15.49 -15.86
C TYR A 110 -9.57 15.54 -15.11
N GLY A 111 -9.63 15.51 -13.79
CA GLY A 111 -8.46 15.57 -12.93
C GLY A 111 -8.85 15.87 -11.49
N TRP A 112 -7.84 16.09 -10.66
CA TRP A 112 -8.04 16.55 -9.29
C TRP A 112 -7.62 18.01 -9.16
N LEU A 113 -8.45 18.79 -8.47
CA LEU A 113 -8.17 20.18 -8.13
C LEU A 113 -7.33 20.22 -6.86
N ARG A 114 -6.14 20.82 -6.92
CA ARG A 114 -5.29 21.02 -5.73
C ARG A 114 -6.01 21.91 -4.70
N PRO A 115 -5.75 21.76 -3.39
CA PRO A 115 -6.25 22.68 -2.37
C PRO A 115 -5.83 24.12 -2.72
N GLY A 116 -6.79 25.03 -2.78
CA GLY A 116 -6.59 26.42 -3.17
C GLY A 116 -7.92 27.18 -3.19
N ASP A 117 -7.90 28.44 -3.65
CA ASP A 117 -9.04 29.34 -3.56
C ASP A 117 -10.21 29.00 -4.51
N ARG A 118 -10.05 28.01 -5.40
CA ARG A 118 -11.04 27.66 -6.43
C ARG A 118 -11.10 26.15 -6.72
N PRO A 119 -12.31 25.53 -6.68
CA PRO A 119 -13.54 26.06 -6.09
C PRO A 119 -13.40 26.26 -4.58
N ASP A 120 -14.23 27.11 -3.99
CA ASP A 120 -14.25 27.32 -2.54
C ASP A 120 -14.39 25.97 -1.81
N PRO A 121 -13.36 25.49 -1.09
CA PRO A 121 -13.44 24.21 -0.40
C PRO A 121 -14.54 24.20 0.67
N ALA A 122 -14.96 25.36 1.19
CA ALA A 122 -16.08 25.47 2.13
C ALA A 122 -17.44 25.19 1.47
N ALA A 123 -17.54 25.28 0.15
CA ALA A 123 -18.71 24.80 -0.59
C ALA A 123 -18.80 23.27 -0.58
N PHE A 124 -17.71 22.55 -0.26
CA PHE A 124 -17.70 21.10 -0.11
C PHE A 124 -17.75 20.73 1.36
N SER A 125 -18.77 19.98 1.75
CA SER A 125 -18.88 19.51 3.13
C SER A 125 -18.09 18.21 3.30
N LEU A 126 -17.10 18.23 4.19
CA LEU A 126 -16.44 17.02 4.69
C LEU A 126 -17.39 16.33 5.67
N TYR A 127 -17.89 15.15 5.32
CA TYR A 127 -18.68 14.35 6.24
C TYR A 127 -17.80 13.24 6.81
N ASP A 128 -17.23 13.52 7.99
CA ASP A 128 -16.59 12.50 8.82
C ASP A 128 -17.68 11.53 9.29
N SER A 129 -17.89 10.45 8.55
CA SER A 129 -18.69 9.34 9.05
C SER A 129 -17.84 8.57 10.04
N ALA A 130 -17.68 9.09 11.24
CA ALA A 130 -17.36 8.26 12.39
C ALA A 130 -18.37 7.11 12.37
N VAL A 131 -17.90 5.89 12.07
CA VAL A 131 -18.76 4.72 11.87
C VAL A 131 -19.46 4.45 13.20
N GLN A 132 -20.67 5.00 13.35
CA GLN A 132 -21.51 4.71 14.50
C GLN A 132 -22.08 3.30 14.33
N PRO A 133 -22.18 2.50 15.40
CA PRO A 133 -22.86 1.22 15.35
C PRO A 133 -24.30 1.43 14.83
N ARG A 134 -24.62 0.89 13.65
CA ARG A 134 -25.96 0.89 13.06
C ARG A 134 -26.50 -0.53 13.03
N GLU A 135 -27.82 -0.68 13.02
CA GLU A 135 -28.47 -2.00 13.03
C GLU A 135 -28.12 -2.86 11.79
N ASP A 136 -27.77 -2.22 10.69
CA ASP A 136 -27.32 -2.82 9.42
C ASP A 136 -25.81 -2.63 9.14
N GLY A 137 -25.06 -2.03 10.08
CA GLY A 137 -23.63 -1.73 9.95
C GLY A 137 -22.68 -2.86 10.40
N PRO A 138 -21.36 -2.65 10.24
CA PRO A 138 -20.37 -3.60 10.75
C PRO A 138 -20.54 -3.84 12.25
N ARG A 139 -20.25 -5.06 12.70
CA ARG A 139 -20.32 -5.48 14.10
C ARG A 139 -18.97 -5.96 14.59
N LEU A 140 -18.72 -5.80 15.88
CA LEU A 140 -17.56 -6.33 16.58
C LEU A 140 -18.00 -7.47 17.49
N LEU A 141 -17.41 -8.65 17.32
CA LEU A 141 -17.66 -9.79 18.21
C LEU A 141 -17.05 -9.50 19.59
N ASP A 142 -17.79 -9.69 20.68
CA ASP A 142 -17.27 -9.47 22.03
C ASP A 142 -16.35 -10.62 22.48
N LEU A 143 -15.05 -10.50 22.20
CA LEU A 143 -14.05 -11.48 22.64
C LEU A 143 -13.75 -11.42 24.15
N GLY A 144 -14.26 -10.40 24.84
CA GLY A 144 -14.29 -10.33 26.29
C GLY A 144 -15.26 -11.32 26.92
N ASN A 145 -16.31 -11.72 26.18
CA ASN A 145 -17.22 -12.79 26.57
C ASN A 145 -16.57 -14.17 26.34
N PRO A 146 -16.38 -15.00 27.40
CA PRO A 146 -15.77 -16.31 27.28
C PRO A 146 -16.51 -17.27 26.33
N GLU A 147 -17.83 -17.23 26.27
CA GLU A 147 -18.63 -18.13 25.42
C GLU A 147 -18.47 -17.75 23.93
N ALA A 148 -18.48 -16.45 23.61
CA ALA A 148 -18.25 -15.97 22.25
C ALA A 148 -16.82 -16.29 21.77
N ARG A 149 -15.82 -16.11 22.64
CA ARG A 149 -14.42 -16.49 22.35
C ARG A 149 -14.28 -18.00 22.14
N GLN A 150 -14.89 -18.82 22.98
CA GLN A 150 -14.86 -20.28 22.85
C GLN A 150 -15.49 -20.71 21.53
N TRP A 151 -16.66 -20.16 21.20
CA TRP A 151 -17.34 -20.44 19.94
C TRP A 151 -16.48 -20.07 18.73
N LEU A 152 -15.86 -18.88 18.71
CA LEU A 152 -14.97 -18.46 17.62
C LEU A 152 -13.80 -19.43 17.49
N THR A 153 -13.18 -19.79 18.61
CA THR A 153 -12.03 -20.70 18.64
C THR A 153 -12.39 -22.07 18.06
N ASP A 154 -13.49 -22.67 18.52
CA ASP A 154 -13.93 -23.98 18.02
C ASP A 154 -14.42 -23.93 16.58
N HIS A 155 -14.95 -22.79 16.13
CA HIS A 155 -15.34 -22.60 14.74
C HIS A 155 -14.13 -22.56 13.81
N ILE A 156 -13.12 -21.75 14.13
CA ILE A 156 -11.89 -21.64 13.34
C ILE A 156 -11.09 -22.95 13.40
N ASP A 157 -10.92 -23.55 14.58
CA ASP A 157 -10.25 -24.85 14.77
C ASP A 157 -10.83 -25.95 13.88
N ARG A 158 -12.17 -26.04 13.81
CA ARG A 158 -12.86 -27.00 12.94
C ARG A 158 -12.55 -26.75 11.48
N LEU A 159 -12.61 -25.50 11.03
CA LEU A 159 -12.31 -25.14 9.64
C LEU A 159 -10.86 -25.49 9.29
N LEU A 160 -9.91 -25.16 10.17
CA LEU A 160 -8.49 -25.48 9.99
C LEU A 160 -8.27 -26.98 9.85
N THR A 161 -8.90 -27.77 10.72
CA THR A 161 -8.76 -29.23 10.76
C THR A 161 -9.43 -29.90 9.55
N GLU A 162 -10.67 -29.55 9.25
CA GLU A 162 -11.45 -30.20 8.19
C GLU A 162 -10.92 -29.88 6.79
N GLN A 163 -10.28 -28.72 6.61
CA GLN A 163 -9.75 -28.27 5.32
C GLN A 163 -8.23 -28.44 5.18
N GLY A 164 -7.53 -28.85 6.24
CA GLY A 164 -6.07 -29.01 6.23
C GLY A 164 -5.35 -27.68 5.97
N ILE A 165 -5.71 -26.62 6.71
CA ILE A 165 -5.14 -25.27 6.54
C ILE A 165 -3.97 -25.07 7.52
N ASP A 166 -2.78 -24.82 6.98
CA ASP A 166 -1.55 -24.60 7.76
C ASP A 166 -1.18 -23.11 7.93
N LEU A 167 -1.90 -22.20 7.27
CA LEU A 167 -1.70 -20.75 7.33
C LEU A 167 -3.03 -20.04 7.54
N TYR A 168 -3.19 -19.42 8.71
CA TYR A 168 -4.40 -18.66 9.08
C TYR A 168 -4.12 -17.17 9.07
N ARG A 169 -4.71 -16.43 8.12
CA ARG A 169 -4.68 -14.96 8.14
C ARG A 169 -5.91 -14.43 8.85
N GLU A 170 -5.70 -13.60 9.87
CA GLU A 170 -6.77 -12.86 10.53
C GLU A 170 -6.59 -11.36 10.27
N ASP A 171 -7.57 -10.76 9.59
CA ASP A 171 -7.62 -9.33 9.35
C ASP A 171 -8.57 -8.62 10.34
N PHE A 172 -8.31 -7.33 10.59
CA PHE A 172 -9.07 -6.51 11.51
C PHE A 172 -9.32 -5.11 10.93
N ASN A 173 -10.34 -5.03 10.05
CA ASN A 173 -10.71 -3.84 9.27
C ASN A 173 -11.88 -3.06 9.88
N ILE A 174 -11.83 -2.80 11.17
CA ILE A 174 -12.87 -2.05 11.88
C ILE A 174 -12.23 -1.01 12.80
N GLN A 175 -12.90 0.13 13.00
CA GLN A 175 -12.57 1.07 14.06
C GLN A 175 -13.30 0.62 15.34
N PRO A 176 -12.62 0.01 16.32
CA PRO A 176 -13.31 -0.71 17.38
C PRO A 176 -13.73 0.19 18.57
N LEU A 177 -13.07 1.34 18.72
CA LEU A 177 -13.25 2.23 19.88
C LEU A 177 -14.72 2.65 20.14
N PRO A 178 -15.54 3.00 19.11
CA PRO A 178 -16.95 3.31 19.34
C PRO A 178 -17.75 2.13 19.90
N PHE A 179 -17.45 0.90 19.46
CA PHE A 179 -18.13 -0.32 19.95
C PHE A 179 -17.78 -0.62 21.39
N TRP A 180 -16.49 -0.49 21.76
CA TRP A 180 -16.04 -0.70 23.13
C TRP A 180 -16.65 0.32 24.09
N ARG A 181 -16.63 1.61 23.73
CA ARG A 181 -17.22 2.68 24.56
C ARG A 181 -18.73 2.53 24.73
N ALA A 182 -19.43 2.10 23.68
CA ALA A 182 -20.88 1.86 23.74
C ALA A 182 -21.25 0.67 24.64
N ALA A 183 -20.35 -0.30 24.82
CA ALA A 183 -20.53 -1.47 25.68
C ALA A 183 -20.14 -1.21 27.14
N ASP A 184 -19.32 -0.18 27.41
CA ASP A 184 -18.89 0.17 28.75
C ASP A 184 -19.98 0.91 29.54
N ALA A 185 -20.13 0.55 30.81
CA ALA A 185 -20.91 1.36 31.75
C ALA A 185 -20.25 2.74 31.97
N PRO A 186 -21.02 3.79 32.30
CA PRO A 186 -20.47 5.15 32.50
C PRO A 186 -19.30 5.22 33.50
N ASP A 187 -19.27 4.35 34.50
CA ASP A 187 -18.25 4.31 35.56
C ASP A 187 -17.11 3.30 35.30
N ARG A 188 -17.07 2.66 34.12
CA ARG A 188 -16.13 1.58 33.78
C ARG A 188 -15.52 1.71 32.39
N GLN A 189 -15.35 2.93 31.88
CA GLN A 189 -14.78 3.18 30.55
C GLN A 189 -13.39 2.55 30.38
N GLY A 190 -13.18 1.87 29.24
CA GLY A 190 -11.97 1.15 28.86
C GLY A 190 -11.95 -0.34 29.22
N ILE A 191 -12.90 -0.85 30.03
CA ILE A 191 -12.87 -2.26 30.43
C ILE A 191 -13.17 -3.21 29.27
N THR A 192 -14.07 -2.83 28.36
CA THR A 192 -14.43 -3.67 27.20
C THR A 192 -13.25 -3.83 26.25
N GLU A 193 -12.50 -2.76 25.98
CA GLU A 193 -11.26 -2.83 25.17
C GLU A 193 -10.26 -3.81 25.79
N ASN A 194 -9.99 -3.69 27.10
CA ASN A 194 -9.04 -4.56 27.79
C ASN A 194 -9.46 -6.04 27.70
N ARG A 195 -10.75 -6.33 27.95
CA ARG A 195 -11.30 -7.69 27.85
C ARG A 195 -11.28 -8.22 26.43
N TYR A 196 -11.59 -7.38 25.44
CA TYR A 196 -11.53 -7.74 24.03
C TYR A 196 -10.11 -8.14 23.64
N VAL A 197 -9.10 -7.31 23.94
CA VAL A 197 -7.70 -7.55 23.57
C VAL A 197 -7.17 -8.81 24.26
N THR A 198 -7.39 -8.96 25.56
CA THR A 198 -6.94 -10.16 26.30
C THR A 198 -7.66 -11.42 25.82
N GLY A 199 -8.95 -11.32 25.49
CA GLY A 199 -9.72 -12.40 24.88
C GLY A 199 -9.20 -12.78 23.49
N HIS A 200 -8.87 -11.79 22.67
CA HIS A 200 -8.28 -12.02 21.34
C HIS A 200 -6.93 -12.74 21.41
N LEU A 201 -6.04 -12.31 22.29
CA LEU A 201 -4.75 -12.98 22.50
C LEU A 201 -4.93 -14.42 23.02
N ALA A 202 -5.90 -14.64 23.93
CA ALA A 202 -6.22 -15.97 24.43
C ALA A 202 -6.81 -16.90 23.34
N HIS A 203 -7.58 -16.35 22.40
CA HIS A 203 -8.07 -17.09 21.24
C HIS A 203 -6.90 -17.59 20.37
N TRP A 204 -5.95 -16.72 20.04
CA TRP A 204 -4.75 -17.13 19.29
C TRP A 204 -3.85 -18.10 20.06
N ASP A 205 -3.70 -17.92 21.37
CA ASP A 205 -2.95 -18.86 22.21
C ASP A 205 -3.55 -20.28 22.13
N GLU A 206 -4.88 -20.37 22.15
CA GLU A 206 -5.57 -21.66 22.04
C GLU A 206 -5.46 -22.26 20.63
N LEU A 207 -5.56 -21.45 19.56
CA LEU A 207 -5.33 -21.95 18.20
C LEU A 207 -3.92 -22.50 18.02
N ARG A 208 -2.89 -21.80 18.51
CA ARG A 208 -1.51 -22.30 18.47
C ARG A 208 -1.30 -23.55 19.32
N ARG A 209 -2.00 -23.68 20.44
CA ARG A 209 -1.94 -24.88 21.29
C ARG A 209 -2.53 -26.09 20.56
N ARG A 210 -3.60 -25.91 19.79
CA ARG A 210 -4.24 -26.98 18.99
C ARG A 210 -3.47 -27.28 17.69
N HIS A 211 -2.86 -26.26 17.08
CA HIS A 211 -2.16 -26.31 15.79
C HIS A 211 -0.72 -25.77 15.92
N PRO A 212 0.20 -26.51 16.56
CA PRO A 212 1.55 -26.00 16.87
C PRO A 212 2.40 -25.67 15.64
N ASP A 213 2.12 -26.30 14.50
CA ASP A 213 2.85 -26.10 13.24
C ASP A 213 2.18 -25.06 12.31
N MET A 214 0.99 -24.54 12.68
CA MET A 214 0.28 -23.54 11.90
C MET A 214 0.87 -22.14 12.11
N LEU A 215 0.99 -21.40 11.01
CA LEU A 215 1.35 -19.98 11.04
C LEU A 215 0.10 -19.10 11.13
N ILE A 216 0.14 -18.08 11.99
CA ILE A 216 -0.86 -17.02 12.01
C ILE A 216 -0.27 -15.81 11.27
N ASP A 217 -0.93 -15.37 10.21
CA ASP A 217 -0.67 -14.10 9.51
C ASP A 217 -1.53 -12.99 10.12
N SER A 218 -0.90 -12.09 10.86
CA SER A 218 -1.58 -10.95 11.47
C SER A 218 -1.79 -9.83 10.46
N CYS A 219 -3.05 -9.42 10.29
CA CYS A 219 -3.42 -8.25 9.53
C CYS A 219 -4.43 -7.39 10.32
N ALA A 220 -4.32 -6.08 10.16
CA ALA A 220 -5.29 -5.10 10.65
C ALA A 220 -5.24 -3.89 9.72
N SER A 221 -5.86 -4.00 8.54
CA SER A 221 -5.65 -3.06 7.43
C SER A 221 -4.15 -2.86 7.14
N GLY A 222 -3.44 -3.98 6.95
CA GLY A 222 -1.98 -4.03 6.99
C GLY A 222 -1.45 -4.11 8.43
N GLY A 223 -0.49 -3.25 8.77
CA GLY A 223 0.31 -3.35 9.99
C GLY A 223 -0.21 -2.62 11.22
N ARG A 224 -1.50 -2.27 11.33
CA ARG A 224 -2.02 -1.48 12.49
C ARG A 224 -2.00 -2.23 13.83
N ARG A 225 -1.68 -3.53 13.80
CA ARG A 225 -1.58 -4.41 14.99
C ARG A 225 -0.21 -5.13 15.05
N ASN A 226 0.84 -4.51 14.51
CA ASN A 226 2.21 -5.04 14.58
C ASN A 226 2.88 -4.65 15.91
N ASP A 227 2.25 -4.99 17.04
CA ASP A 227 2.78 -4.80 18.39
C ASP A 227 3.46 -6.07 18.92
N LEU A 228 4.29 -5.92 19.95
CA LEU A 228 5.11 -7.03 20.47
C LEU A 228 4.27 -8.19 21.04
N GLU A 229 3.09 -7.94 21.63
CA GLU A 229 2.29 -9.02 22.21
C GLU A 229 1.56 -9.83 21.14
N THR A 230 1.08 -9.16 20.10
CA THR A 230 0.51 -9.80 18.92
C THR A 230 1.57 -10.60 18.16
N MET A 231 2.78 -10.04 17.95
CA MET A 231 3.86 -10.67 17.18
C MET A 231 4.54 -11.85 17.91
N ARG A 232 4.30 -12.05 19.21
CA ARG A 232 4.69 -13.29 19.91
C ARG A 232 3.87 -14.51 19.49
N ARG A 233 2.74 -14.27 18.81
CA ARG A 233 1.75 -15.29 18.41
C ARG A 233 1.59 -15.41 16.90
N ALA A 234 1.90 -14.35 16.17
CA ALA A 234 1.70 -14.26 14.73
C ALA A 234 2.87 -13.57 14.04
N VAL A 235 2.91 -13.63 12.72
CA VAL A 235 3.84 -12.88 11.88
C VAL A 235 3.05 -11.98 10.93
N PRO A 236 3.55 -10.79 10.55
CA PRO A 236 2.85 -9.92 9.61
C PRO A 236 3.34 -10.23 8.19
N LEU A 237 2.67 -11.17 7.50
CA LEU A 237 2.99 -11.47 6.09
C LEU A 237 2.43 -10.41 5.13
N TRP A 238 1.51 -9.56 5.63
CA TRP A 238 1.05 -8.36 4.96
C TRP A 238 1.28 -7.12 5.82
N ARG A 239 2.50 -6.58 5.76
CA ARG A 239 2.94 -5.48 6.63
C ARG A 239 2.19 -4.14 6.47
N SER A 240 1.54 -3.89 5.33
CA SER A 240 0.87 -2.62 5.05
C SER A 240 -0.07 -2.72 3.84
N ASP A 241 -1.18 -2.00 3.90
CA ASP A 241 -2.03 -1.72 2.73
C ASP A 241 -1.49 -0.58 1.85
N TYR A 242 -0.45 0.13 2.29
CA TYR A 242 0.32 0.97 1.37
C TYR A 242 1.22 0.07 0.52
N ALA A 243 0.66 -0.53 -0.53
CA ALA A 243 1.27 -1.60 -1.30
C ALA A 243 2.05 -1.10 -2.54
N TYR A 244 3.08 -1.85 -2.90
CA TYR A 244 3.90 -1.82 -4.13
C TYR A 244 4.78 -0.58 -4.35
N GLU A 245 4.44 0.58 -3.79
CA GLU A 245 5.24 1.81 -3.95
C GLU A 245 6.65 1.62 -3.36
N PRO A 246 7.71 1.73 -4.17
CA PRO A 246 9.06 1.34 -3.77
C PRO A 246 9.62 2.06 -2.53
N ILE A 247 9.47 3.38 -2.42
CA ILE A 247 10.15 4.18 -1.38
C ILE A 247 9.55 3.91 -0.01
N GLY A 248 8.23 3.88 0.08
CA GLY A 248 7.49 3.50 1.29
C GLY A 248 7.83 2.09 1.71
N HIS A 249 7.92 1.14 0.76
CA HIS A 249 8.32 -0.23 1.07
C HIS A 249 9.76 -0.36 1.57
N GLN A 250 10.71 0.40 1.00
CA GLN A 250 12.07 0.49 1.54
C GLN A 250 12.07 1.05 2.96
N GLY A 251 11.28 2.10 3.23
CA GLY A 251 11.14 2.68 4.56
C GLY A 251 10.53 1.72 5.58
N MET A 252 9.52 0.95 5.18
CA MET A 252 8.89 -0.08 6.01
C MET A 252 9.86 -1.23 6.32
N THR A 253 10.59 -1.75 5.31
CA THR A 253 11.66 -2.73 5.55
C THR A 253 12.70 -2.18 6.52
N TYR A 254 13.12 -0.93 6.34
CA TYR A 254 14.11 -0.30 7.20
C TYR A 254 13.68 -0.28 8.67
N GLY A 255 12.43 0.13 8.94
CA GLY A 255 11.91 0.22 10.31
C GLY A 255 11.57 -1.13 10.93
N LEU A 256 10.92 -2.02 10.18
CA LEU A 256 10.47 -3.31 10.68
C LEU A 256 11.63 -4.25 11.02
N SER A 257 12.71 -4.22 10.24
CA SER A 257 13.85 -5.12 10.42
C SER A 257 14.57 -4.95 11.77
N PHE A 258 14.37 -3.84 12.48
CA PHE A 258 14.87 -3.66 13.85
C PHE A 258 14.10 -4.43 14.92
N TRP A 259 12.81 -4.70 14.68
CA TRP A 259 11.88 -5.17 15.72
C TRP A 259 11.26 -6.52 15.38
N LEU A 260 10.97 -6.75 14.10
CA LEU A 260 10.23 -7.89 13.60
C LEU A 260 11.10 -8.60 12.55
N PRO A 261 11.92 -9.58 12.95
CA PRO A 261 12.89 -10.23 12.06
C PRO A 261 12.21 -11.02 10.93
N TYR A 262 10.96 -11.43 11.12
CA TYR A 262 10.17 -12.09 10.10
C TYR A 262 8.91 -11.30 9.80
N HIS A 263 8.88 -10.69 8.62
CA HIS A 263 7.74 -9.93 8.10
C HIS A 263 7.67 -10.09 6.59
N GLY A 264 6.53 -9.73 6.00
CA GLY A 264 6.31 -9.89 4.57
C GLY A 264 5.43 -8.84 3.94
N THR A 265 5.30 -8.97 2.62
CA THR A 265 4.35 -8.23 1.79
C THR A 265 4.16 -8.95 0.45
N GLY A 266 3.36 -8.37 -0.45
CA GLY A 266 3.24 -8.82 -1.83
C GLY A 266 4.08 -7.99 -2.79
N THR A 267 4.40 -8.56 -3.94
CA THR A 267 4.91 -7.80 -5.09
C THR A 267 4.25 -8.24 -6.38
N VAL A 268 3.97 -7.25 -7.22
CA VAL A 268 3.65 -7.45 -8.66
C VAL A 268 4.81 -7.01 -9.55
N ALA A 269 5.97 -6.73 -8.95
CA ALA A 269 7.18 -6.24 -9.61
C ALA A 269 6.99 -4.96 -10.44
N CYS A 270 6.01 -4.10 -10.14
CA CYS A 270 5.80 -2.82 -10.84
C CYS A 270 5.60 -1.70 -9.83
N ALA A 271 6.36 -0.61 -9.94
CA ALA A 271 6.29 0.52 -9.03
C ALA A 271 4.97 1.32 -9.17
N ALA A 272 4.38 1.30 -10.35
CA ALA A 272 3.15 2.01 -10.69
C ALA A 272 1.89 1.14 -10.59
N ALA A 273 2.00 -0.06 -9.98
CA ALA A 273 0.87 -0.95 -9.86
C ALA A 273 -0.25 -0.35 -9.01
N PRO A 274 -1.53 -0.53 -9.41
CA PRO A 274 -2.64 -0.17 -8.53
C PRO A 274 -2.65 -1.07 -7.29
N TYR A 275 -3.32 -0.64 -6.23
CA TYR A 275 -3.38 -1.34 -4.94
C TYR A 275 -3.75 -2.83 -5.06
N TYR A 276 -4.67 -3.19 -5.97
CA TYR A 276 -5.08 -4.59 -6.19
C TYR A 276 -4.21 -5.35 -7.19
N GLY A 277 -3.15 -4.74 -7.74
CA GLY A 277 -2.29 -5.38 -8.74
C GLY A 277 -3.01 -5.76 -10.04
N ALA A 278 -4.15 -5.11 -10.33
CA ALA A 278 -4.95 -5.40 -11.51
C ALA A 278 -4.43 -4.67 -12.76
N GLY A 279 -4.54 -5.32 -13.92
CA GLY A 279 -4.12 -4.77 -15.21
C GLY A 279 -2.65 -5.09 -15.55
N PRO A 280 -2.14 -4.54 -16.66
CA PRO A 280 -0.76 -4.78 -17.08
C PRO A 280 0.24 -4.21 -16.06
N THR A 281 1.07 -5.08 -15.47
CA THR A 281 2.14 -4.72 -14.52
C THR A 281 3.50 -5.11 -15.10
N PRO A 282 4.21 -4.22 -15.82
CA PRO A 282 5.56 -4.49 -16.32
C PRO A 282 6.50 -4.98 -15.21
N VAL A 283 7.45 -5.85 -15.55
CA VAL A 283 8.39 -6.41 -14.57
C VAL A 283 9.59 -5.49 -14.42
N GLU A 284 9.66 -4.80 -13.29
CA GLU A 284 10.67 -3.83 -12.90
C GLU A 284 11.50 -4.38 -11.71
N PRO A 285 12.77 -4.77 -11.93
CA PRO A 285 13.64 -5.27 -10.85
C PRO A 285 13.75 -4.34 -9.64
N TYR A 286 13.76 -3.02 -9.87
CA TYR A 286 13.77 -2.03 -8.78
C TYR A 286 12.54 -2.14 -7.88
N ALA A 287 11.35 -2.25 -8.47
CA ALA A 287 10.11 -2.41 -7.73
C ALA A 287 10.07 -3.76 -7.00
N PHE A 288 10.47 -4.85 -7.67
CA PHE A 288 10.57 -6.17 -7.04
C PHE A 288 11.45 -6.10 -5.78
N TRP A 289 12.71 -5.66 -5.91
CA TRP A 289 13.66 -5.65 -4.80
C TRP A 289 13.29 -4.67 -3.69
N SER A 290 12.58 -3.59 -4.00
CA SER A 290 12.07 -2.66 -2.97
C SER A 290 10.97 -3.29 -2.11
N ASN A 291 10.22 -4.25 -2.66
CA ASN A 291 9.17 -4.99 -1.97
C ASN A 291 9.70 -6.23 -1.23
N VAL A 292 10.90 -6.73 -1.57
CA VAL A 292 11.47 -7.94 -0.96
C VAL A 292 11.62 -7.77 0.55
N ALA A 293 11.23 -8.83 1.26
CA ALA A 293 11.26 -8.98 2.71
C ALA A 293 11.51 -10.48 3.03
N PRO A 294 11.73 -10.88 4.30
CA PRO A 294 11.91 -12.29 4.67
C PRO A 294 10.82 -13.22 4.12
N SER A 295 9.56 -12.75 4.09
CA SER A 295 8.46 -13.38 3.36
C SER A 295 8.01 -12.51 2.18
N LEU A 296 7.80 -13.12 1.02
CA LEU A 296 7.39 -12.43 -0.20
C LEU A 296 6.28 -13.20 -0.92
N SER A 297 5.11 -12.59 -1.04
CA SER A 297 4.00 -13.11 -1.82
C SER A 297 4.05 -12.64 -3.28
N CYS A 298 3.76 -13.55 -4.20
CA CYS A 298 3.63 -13.22 -5.63
C CYS A 298 2.20 -12.77 -5.94
N GLY A 299 2.01 -11.48 -6.24
CA GLY A 299 0.72 -10.89 -6.59
C GLY A 299 0.47 -10.78 -8.09
N VAL A 300 1.34 -11.34 -8.93
CA VAL A 300 1.32 -11.16 -10.39
C VAL A 300 0.04 -11.78 -11.00
N ASP A 301 -0.65 -11.03 -11.85
CA ASP A 301 -1.81 -11.55 -12.59
C ASP A 301 -1.38 -12.51 -13.71
N ILE A 302 -1.44 -13.81 -13.42
CA ILE A 302 -1.07 -14.90 -14.36
C ILE A 302 -1.96 -14.98 -15.61
N ARG A 303 -3.05 -14.20 -15.68
CA ARG A 303 -3.90 -14.10 -16.88
C ARG A 303 -3.22 -13.26 -17.96
N VAL A 304 -2.34 -12.33 -17.58
CA VAL A 304 -1.54 -11.51 -18.50
C VAL A 304 -0.42 -12.37 -19.08
N LYS A 305 -0.53 -12.74 -20.37
CA LYS A 305 0.34 -13.75 -21.00
C LYS A 305 1.65 -13.19 -21.54
N ASP A 306 1.71 -11.88 -21.75
CA ASP A 306 2.82 -11.11 -22.29
C ASP A 306 3.71 -10.48 -21.21
N LEU A 307 3.49 -10.78 -19.93
CA LEU A 307 4.43 -10.44 -18.87
C LEU A 307 5.80 -11.08 -19.10
N ASP A 308 6.86 -10.43 -18.64
CA ASP A 308 8.22 -10.98 -18.67
C ASP A 308 8.40 -12.06 -17.57
N TYR A 309 7.83 -13.23 -17.83
CA TYR A 309 7.92 -14.39 -16.95
C TYR A 309 9.37 -14.87 -16.75
N ASP A 310 10.27 -14.60 -17.70
CA ASP A 310 11.67 -14.97 -17.56
C ASP A 310 12.38 -14.04 -16.59
N ALA A 311 12.09 -12.74 -16.60
CA ALA A 311 12.54 -11.82 -15.56
C ALA A 311 11.98 -12.21 -14.19
N LEU A 312 10.69 -12.52 -14.09
CA LEU A 312 10.10 -12.97 -12.82
C LEU A 312 10.79 -14.24 -12.29
N ARG A 313 11.02 -15.25 -13.14
CA ARG A 313 11.74 -16.47 -12.76
C ARG A 313 13.16 -16.17 -12.27
N ARG A 314 13.88 -15.27 -12.95
CA ARG A 314 15.23 -14.83 -12.53
C ARG A 314 15.19 -14.15 -11.16
N LEU A 315 14.29 -13.19 -10.96
CA LEU A 315 14.12 -12.45 -9.71
C LEU A 315 13.75 -13.36 -8.54
N TYR A 316 12.77 -14.26 -8.72
CA TYR A 316 12.38 -15.21 -7.67
C TYR A 316 13.46 -16.26 -7.38
N ARG A 317 14.23 -16.70 -8.38
CA ARG A 317 15.39 -17.56 -8.14
C ARG A 317 16.42 -16.84 -7.28
N ARG A 318 16.73 -15.59 -7.61
CA ARG A 318 17.69 -14.79 -6.85
C ARG A 318 17.20 -14.51 -5.43
N PHE A 319 15.91 -14.22 -5.26
CA PHE A 319 15.29 -14.09 -3.93
C PHE A 319 15.51 -15.36 -3.10
N ARG A 320 15.26 -16.56 -3.66
CA ARG A 320 15.49 -17.83 -2.95
C ARG A 320 16.95 -18.08 -2.56
N GLU A 321 17.90 -17.60 -3.37
CA GLU A 321 19.33 -17.72 -3.07
C GLU A 321 19.75 -16.85 -1.88
N VAL A 322 19.17 -15.65 -1.77
CA VAL A 322 19.51 -14.68 -0.71
C VAL A 322 18.57 -14.74 0.48
N SER A 323 17.45 -15.46 0.39
CA SER A 323 16.42 -15.45 1.44
C SER A 323 16.91 -15.94 2.81
N PRO A 324 17.86 -16.89 2.93
CA PRO A 324 18.43 -17.25 4.23
C PRO A 324 19.11 -16.07 4.94
N CYS A 325 19.68 -15.12 4.19
CA CYS A 325 20.35 -13.97 4.79
C CYS A 325 19.40 -13.06 5.56
N PHE A 326 18.10 -13.03 5.25
CA PHE A 326 17.14 -12.18 5.98
C PHE A 326 16.96 -12.54 7.46
N TYR A 327 17.43 -13.71 7.89
CA TYR A 327 17.44 -14.11 9.31
C TYR A 327 18.69 -13.63 10.06
N GLY A 328 19.63 -12.98 9.36
CA GLY A 328 20.86 -12.46 9.94
C GLY A 328 20.69 -11.13 10.66
N ASP A 329 21.78 -10.69 11.27
CA ASP A 329 21.86 -9.41 11.98
C ASP A 329 21.63 -8.25 11.00
N TYR A 330 20.67 -7.38 11.33
CA TYR A 330 20.30 -6.24 10.49
C TYR A 330 21.13 -4.98 10.84
N TYR A 331 21.85 -4.45 9.86
CA TYR A 331 22.63 -3.22 9.99
C TYR A 331 22.25 -2.20 8.89
N PRO A 332 21.64 -1.06 9.24
CA PRO A 332 21.52 0.04 8.29
C PRO A 332 22.90 0.57 7.87
N LEU A 333 23.10 0.74 6.57
CA LEU A 333 24.35 1.29 6.02
C LEU A 333 24.22 2.76 5.62
N THR A 334 22.99 3.28 5.60
CA THR A 334 22.64 4.68 5.36
C THR A 334 21.59 5.13 6.37
N PRO A 335 21.47 6.44 6.66
CA PRO A 335 20.35 6.95 7.45
C PRO A 335 18.98 6.64 6.83
N TYR A 336 17.96 6.55 7.68
CA TYR A 336 16.56 6.48 7.23
C TYR A 336 16.19 7.76 6.47
N SER A 337 15.47 7.60 5.35
CA SER A 337 14.90 8.71 4.60
C SER A 337 13.79 8.23 3.68
N LEU A 338 12.81 9.09 3.41
CA LEU A 338 11.79 8.93 2.36
C LEU A 338 12.03 9.85 1.16
N GLU A 339 13.11 10.62 1.18
CA GLU A 339 13.44 11.55 0.09
C GLU A 339 13.83 10.81 -1.19
N LYS A 340 13.47 11.38 -2.35
CA LYS A 340 13.77 10.78 -3.67
C LYS A 340 15.22 10.98 -4.11
N ASN A 341 15.94 11.91 -3.49
CA ASN A 341 17.29 12.35 -3.88
C ASN A 341 18.42 11.69 -3.08
N VAL A 342 18.14 10.58 -2.37
CA VAL A 342 19.13 9.87 -1.57
C VAL A 342 19.24 8.41 -1.96
N TRP A 343 20.37 7.81 -1.60
CA TRP A 343 20.51 6.37 -1.53
C TRP A 343 19.99 5.83 -0.21
N ILE A 344 19.45 4.61 -0.22
CA ILE A 344 19.18 3.86 1.01
C ILE A 344 19.77 2.45 0.90
N ALA A 345 20.43 1.98 1.95
CA ALA A 345 21.03 0.66 1.98
C ALA A 345 21.08 0.06 3.39
N TRP A 346 21.08 -1.27 3.44
CA TRP A 346 21.18 -2.06 4.66
C TRP A 346 21.83 -3.41 4.38
N GLN A 347 22.32 -4.02 5.45
CA GLN A 347 22.98 -5.31 5.48
C GLN A 347 22.17 -6.27 6.35
N PHE A 348 22.14 -7.54 5.95
CA PHE A 348 21.87 -8.67 6.81
C PHE A 348 23.13 -9.56 6.87
N ASP A 349 23.61 -9.87 8.07
CA ASP A 349 24.85 -10.63 8.30
C ASP A 349 24.58 -11.96 8.99
N LEU A 350 25.13 -13.05 8.46
CA LEU A 350 25.13 -14.38 9.07
C LEU A 350 26.57 -14.71 9.49
N PRO A 351 27.03 -14.23 10.66
CA PRO A 351 28.42 -14.34 11.05
C PRO A 351 28.89 -15.80 11.20
N GLU A 352 28.00 -16.70 11.62
CA GLU A 352 28.26 -18.13 11.76
C GLU A 352 28.52 -18.81 10.40
N GLU A 353 27.80 -18.38 9.37
CA GLU A 353 27.96 -18.88 7.99
C GLU A 353 29.06 -18.11 7.23
N GLY A 354 29.53 -16.99 7.78
CA GLY A 354 30.51 -16.11 7.14
C GLY A 354 29.96 -15.50 5.85
N ARG A 355 28.65 -15.29 5.73
CA ARG A 355 28.02 -14.74 4.53
C ARG A 355 26.96 -13.71 4.89
N GLY A 356 26.53 -12.92 3.92
CA GLY A 356 25.36 -12.08 4.11
C GLY A 356 24.97 -11.31 2.87
N LEU A 357 23.96 -10.47 3.04
CA LEU A 357 23.29 -9.73 1.98
C LEU A 357 23.39 -8.23 2.25
N ILE A 358 23.67 -7.44 1.23
CA ILE A 358 23.49 -5.99 1.23
C ILE A 358 22.47 -5.66 0.15
N GLN A 359 21.44 -4.91 0.51
CA GLN A 359 20.53 -4.28 -0.45
C GLN A 359 20.83 -2.79 -0.48
N ALA A 360 21.02 -2.24 -1.67
CA ALA A 360 21.24 -0.82 -1.89
C ALA A 360 20.34 -0.31 -3.00
N PHE A 361 19.73 0.85 -2.80
CA PHE A 361 18.75 1.44 -3.71
C PHE A 361 19.18 2.85 -4.08
N ARG A 362 19.42 3.07 -5.37
CA ARG A 362 19.53 4.40 -5.96
C ARG A 362 18.12 4.87 -6.31
N ARG A 363 17.63 5.87 -5.60
CA ARG A 363 16.32 6.46 -5.89
C ARG A 363 16.37 7.37 -7.11
N ASP A 364 15.19 7.66 -7.65
CA ASP A 364 14.97 8.35 -8.92
C ASP A 364 15.79 9.65 -9.10
N SER A 365 15.92 10.45 -8.03
CA SER A 365 16.65 11.72 -8.07
C SER A 365 17.99 11.68 -7.34
N ALA A 366 18.48 10.48 -6.99
CA ALA A 366 19.72 10.32 -6.24
C ALA A 366 20.96 10.52 -7.13
N PRO A 367 22.06 11.09 -6.59
CA PRO A 367 23.32 11.22 -7.31
C PRO A 367 23.79 9.91 -7.94
N GLY A 368 24.45 10.01 -9.10
CA GLY A 368 25.00 8.85 -9.83
C GLY A 368 26.20 8.20 -9.17
N GLU A 369 26.97 8.96 -8.40
CA GLU A 369 28.01 8.43 -7.54
C GLU A 369 27.37 7.72 -6.35
N SER A 370 27.65 6.42 -6.17
CA SER A 370 27.14 5.70 -5.01
C SER A 370 27.92 6.08 -3.77
N PRO A 371 27.27 6.16 -2.61
CA PRO A 371 27.98 6.34 -1.35
C PRO A 371 28.89 5.13 -1.08
N THR A 372 29.93 5.37 -0.29
CA THR A 372 30.76 4.28 0.25
C THR A 372 29.99 3.52 1.31
N PHE A 373 29.64 2.27 1.02
CA PHE A 373 28.99 1.38 1.98
C PHE A 373 30.02 0.73 2.88
N ARG A 374 29.80 0.79 4.19
CA ARG A 374 30.67 0.19 5.22
C ARG A 374 29.91 -0.91 5.96
N PRO A 375 30.03 -2.17 5.53
CA PRO A 375 29.46 -3.30 6.26
C PRO A 375 29.89 -3.30 7.73
N GLN A 376 29.12 -4.00 8.56
CA GLN A 376 29.34 -4.17 9.99
C GLN A 376 29.45 -5.67 10.31
N GLY A 377 29.93 -6.01 11.51
CA GLY A 377 29.93 -7.39 12.02
C GLY A 377 30.97 -8.34 11.41
N LEU A 378 31.76 -7.91 10.43
CA LEU A 378 32.69 -8.78 9.72
C LEU A 378 33.92 -9.15 10.57
N VAL A 379 34.50 -10.33 10.31
CA VAL A 379 35.76 -10.76 10.94
C VAL A 379 36.92 -9.98 10.33
N PRO A 380 37.67 -9.15 11.09
CA PRO A 380 38.64 -8.21 10.51
C PRO A 380 39.70 -8.85 9.61
N ALA A 381 40.27 -9.98 10.05
CA ALA A 381 41.37 -10.66 9.36
C ALA A 381 40.91 -11.60 8.22
N ALA A 382 39.61 -11.83 8.07
CA ALA A 382 39.10 -12.71 7.02
C ALA A 382 38.95 -11.96 5.69
N ALA A 383 39.19 -12.64 4.57
CA ALA A 383 38.89 -12.09 3.25
C ALA A 383 37.43 -12.39 2.87
N TYR A 384 36.77 -11.42 2.24
CA TYR A 384 35.40 -11.57 1.76
C TYR A 384 35.34 -11.27 0.26
N ALA A 385 34.55 -12.06 -0.46
CA ALA A 385 34.20 -11.77 -1.84
C ALA A 385 32.75 -11.29 -1.93
N LEU A 386 32.56 -10.12 -2.54
CA LEU A 386 31.27 -9.50 -2.80
C LEU A 386 30.91 -9.71 -4.26
N THR A 387 29.67 -10.12 -4.53
CA THR A 387 29.13 -10.25 -5.89
C THR A 387 27.76 -9.58 -5.98
N GLN A 388 27.54 -8.81 -7.04
CA GLN A 388 26.24 -8.21 -7.32
C GLN A 388 25.38 -9.20 -8.11
N ALA A 389 24.10 -9.33 -7.73
CA ALA A 389 23.10 -10.04 -8.50
C ALA A 389 22.97 -9.48 -9.93
N ASP A 390 22.85 -10.37 -10.92
CA ASP A 390 22.59 -10.01 -12.33
C ASP A 390 23.63 -9.03 -12.94
N SER A 391 24.88 -9.09 -12.47
CA SER A 391 25.98 -8.23 -12.88
C SER A 391 27.32 -8.96 -12.76
N ASP A 392 28.31 -8.56 -13.57
CA ASP A 392 29.69 -9.06 -13.49
C ASP A 392 30.53 -8.35 -12.41
N TRP A 393 29.92 -7.42 -11.67
CA TRP A 393 30.60 -6.69 -10.61
C TRP A 393 31.02 -7.63 -9.47
N ARG A 394 32.32 -7.57 -9.13
CA ARG A 394 32.94 -8.32 -8.05
C ARG A 394 33.88 -7.41 -7.28
N TYR A 395 33.94 -7.61 -5.97
CA TYR A 395 34.88 -6.91 -5.10
C TYR A 395 35.46 -7.87 -4.06
N THR A 396 36.70 -7.68 -3.64
CA THR A 396 37.32 -8.50 -2.61
C THR A 396 38.17 -7.60 -1.73
N ALA A 397 37.99 -7.76 -0.42
CA ALA A 397 38.73 -7.04 0.59
C ALA A 397 38.71 -7.83 1.89
N THR A 398 39.57 -7.47 2.83
CA THR A 398 39.49 -7.98 4.20
C THR A 398 38.25 -7.43 4.91
N GLY A 399 37.78 -8.12 5.95
CA GLY A 399 36.69 -7.61 6.79
C GLY A 399 37.03 -6.25 7.39
N GLN A 400 38.29 -6.04 7.79
CA GLN A 400 38.76 -4.74 8.28
C GLN A 400 38.63 -3.64 7.23
N GLU A 401 39.09 -3.89 6.00
CA GLU A 401 38.99 -2.91 4.91
C GLU A 401 37.54 -2.59 4.56
N LEU A 402 36.65 -3.59 4.53
CA LEU A 402 35.22 -3.38 4.30
C LEU A 402 34.58 -2.54 5.40
N MET A 403 34.89 -2.79 6.68
CA MET A 403 34.30 -2.02 7.78
C MET A 403 34.85 -0.60 7.88
N GLU A 404 36.17 -0.40 7.68
CA GLU A 404 36.81 0.91 7.85
C GLU A 404 36.72 1.78 6.58
N LYS A 405 37.11 1.22 5.43
CA LYS A 405 37.18 1.94 4.16
C LYS A 405 35.89 1.81 3.37
N GLY A 406 35.21 0.66 3.46
CA GLY A 406 34.01 0.37 2.69
C GLY A 406 34.30 0.04 1.22
N PHE A 407 33.23 -0.14 0.46
CA PHE A 407 33.28 -0.34 -0.98
C PHE A 407 32.31 0.62 -1.68
N THR A 408 32.56 0.87 -2.96
CA THR A 408 31.67 1.63 -3.84
C THR A 408 31.16 0.72 -4.95
N LEU A 409 29.92 0.95 -5.34
CA LEU A 409 29.30 0.41 -6.55
C LEU A 409 28.99 1.60 -7.48
N THR A 410 28.74 1.39 -8.76
CA THR A 410 28.13 2.42 -9.61
C THR A 410 26.87 1.84 -10.22
N LEU A 411 25.72 2.47 -9.97
CA LEU A 411 24.47 2.17 -10.67
C LEU A 411 24.18 3.34 -11.60
N GLU A 412 24.45 3.20 -12.90
CA GLU A 412 24.32 4.30 -13.87
C GLU A 412 22.87 4.76 -14.04
N GLN A 413 21.92 3.84 -13.94
CA GLN A 413 20.49 4.11 -14.06
C GLN A 413 19.87 4.51 -12.71
N ALA A 414 18.87 5.38 -12.76
CA ALA A 414 17.99 5.67 -11.63
C ALA A 414 16.52 5.59 -12.11
N PRO A 415 15.61 5.02 -11.30
CA PRO A 415 15.89 4.28 -10.08
C PRO A 415 16.55 2.91 -10.37
N ALA A 416 17.38 2.42 -9.44
CA ALA A 416 18.05 1.13 -9.56
C ALA A 416 18.27 0.47 -8.19
N ALA A 417 18.32 -0.86 -8.18
CA ALA A 417 18.58 -1.67 -6.99
C ALA A 417 19.82 -2.54 -7.22
N ALA A 418 20.61 -2.72 -6.17
CA ALA A 418 21.71 -3.66 -6.10
C ALA A 418 21.50 -4.62 -4.94
N VAL A 419 21.69 -5.91 -5.23
CA VAL A 419 21.62 -7.00 -4.26
C VAL A 419 22.99 -7.65 -4.26
N ILE A 420 23.74 -7.43 -3.19
CA ILE A 420 25.13 -7.83 -3.09
C ILE A 420 25.23 -8.96 -2.07
N LEU A 421 25.68 -10.13 -2.51
CA LEU A 421 26.01 -11.23 -1.62
C LEU A 421 27.49 -11.14 -1.27
N TYR A 422 27.83 -11.25 0.01
CA TYR A 422 29.22 -11.42 0.44
C TYR A 422 29.41 -12.76 1.12
N GLU A 423 30.57 -13.37 0.89
CA GLU A 423 30.96 -14.66 1.45
C GLU A 423 32.42 -14.61 1.89
N ARG A 424 32.70 -15.14 3.07
CA ARG A 424 34.03 -15.32 3.64
C ARG A 424 34.77 -16.35 2.80
N ARG A 425 36.00 -16.04 2.44
CA ARG A 425 36.91 -16.94 1.75
C ARG A 425 37.76 -17.67 2.77
N ASP A 426 37.76 -19.00 2.71
CA ASP A 426 38.70 -19.79 3.48
C ASP A 426 40.12 -19.52 2.97
N PRO A 427 41.11 -19.39 3.89
CA PRO A 427 42.50 -19.20 3.49
C PRO A 427 42.97 -20.40 2.66
N GLY A 428 43.18 -20.17 1.35
CA GLY A 428 43.68 -21.18 0.40
C GLY A 428 42.76 -21.49 -0.78
N THR A 429 41.55 -20.92 -0.85
CA THR A 429 40.68 -21.09 -2.03
C THR A 429 41.09 -20.09 -3.13
N PRO A 430 41.57 -20.53 -4.31
CA PRO A 430 41.96 -19.60 -5.38
C PRO A 430 40.76 -18.78 -5.88
N SER A 431 40.98 -17.53 -6.29
CA SER A 431 39.97 -16.76 -7.02
C SER A 431 39.58 -17.49 -8.31
N PRO A 432 38.27 -17.65 -8.61
CA PRO A 432 37.81 -18.16 -9.89
C PRO A 432 38.03 -17.18 -11.04
#